data_AF-A0AA40WFM1-F1
#
_entry.id   AF-A0AA40WFM1-F1
#
_cell.length_a   1.000
_cell.length_b   1.000
_cell.length_c   1.000
_cell.angle_alpha   90.00
_cell.angle_beta   90.00
_cell.angle_gamma   90.00
#
_symmetry.space_group_name_H-M   'P 1'
#
loop_
_entity.id
_entity.type
_entity.pdbx_description
1 polymer ?
#
loop_
_entity_poly.entity_id
_entity_poly.type
_entity_poly.pdbx_seq_one_letter_code
_entity_poly.pdbx_strand_id
1 'polypeptide(L)'
;MNLRESFISKFAASFVKPRFEIWFAAVLIPENDQAFWVRYSTLNPRNNRDLFPMGTLWVSLFDRKNPKNHRTTTQSFPYEEVLIKEHAIEFPEAAVGPDHMSGKIQTSMSEDLAWDLEFRHKLEPTGHLPRWLEKTPINHIWGTNRVSELFWT
;
A
#
# COMPACT_ATOMS: atom_id res chain seq x y z
N MET A 1 -0.38 -8.26 28.78
CA MET A 1 -1.28 -8.72 27.70
C MET A 1 -0.41 -9.26 26.57
N ASN A 2 -0.48 -10.57 26.28
CA ASN A 2 0.38 -11.25 25.33
C ASN A 2 -0.21 -11.11 23.91
N LEU A 3 0.47 -10.38 23.02
CA LEU A 3 0.01 -10.05 21.66
C LEU A 3 -0.34 -11.28 20.80
N ARG A 4 0.19 -12.47 21.14
CA ARG A 4 -0.10 -13.72 20.42
C ARG A 4 -1.51 -14.25 20.65
N GLU A 5 -2.09 -14.05 21.83
CA GLU A 5 -3.38 -14.67 22.18
C GLU A 5 -4.57 -13.88 21.64
N SER A 6 -4.44 -12.57 21.43
CA SER A 6 -5.56 -11.74 20.95
C SER A 6 -5.76 -11.77 19.44
N PHE A 7 -4.73 -12.07 18.65
CA PHE A 7 -4.80 -12.03 17.18
C PHE A 7 -5.29 -13.33 16.54
N ILE A 8 -4.97 -14.48 17.13
CA ILE A 8 -5.10 -15.79 16.47
C ILE A 8 -6.42 -16.49 16.82
N SER A 9 -6.94 -16.30 18.04
CA SER A 9 -8.05 -17.11 18.57
C SER A 9 -9.44 -16.78 18.01
N LYS A 10 -9.60 -15.70 17.23
CA LYS A 10 -10.91 -15.29 16.68
C LYS A 10 -11.12 -15.51 15.18
N PHE A 11 -10.16 -16.08 14.47
CA PHE A 11 -10.36 -16.51 13.08
C PHE A 11 -10.93 -17.94 13.00
N ALA A 12 -11.88 -18.25 13.89
CA ALA A 12 -12.66 -19.47 13.79
C ALA A 12 -13.55 -19.39 12.54
N ALA A 13 -13.36 -20.37 11.68
CA ALA A 13 -14.00 -20.51 10.39
C ALA A 13 -15.53 -20.62 10.50
N SER A 14 -16.22 -19.48 10.47
CA SER A 14 -17.60 -19.39 9.99
C SER A 14 -18.01 -17.91 9.92
N PHE A 15 -18.51 -17.50 8.75
CA PHE A 15 -19.15 -16.20 8.46
C PHE A 15 -18.25 -14.97 8.24
N VAL A 16 -18.06 -14.67 6.94
CA VAL A 16 -17.81 -13.34 6.34
C VAL A 16 -16.37 -12.78 6.44
N LYS A 17 -15.62 -12.88 5.33
CA LYS A 17 -14.25 -12.34 5.17
C LYS A 17 -14.26 -10.79 5.17
N PRO A 18 -13.55 -10.10 6.08
CA PRO A 18 -13.18 -8.70 5.85
C PRO A 18 -12.26 -8.64 4.63
N ARG A 19 -12.50 -7.72 3.69
CA ARG A 19 -11.60 -7.50 2.54
C ARG A 19 -10.60 -6.42 2.93
N PHE A 20 -9.37 -6.82 3.16
CA PHE A 20 -8.24 -5.92 3.37
C PHE A 20 -7.27 -6.11 2.21
N GLU A 21 -7.06 -5.06 1.44
CA GLU A 21 -6.24 -5.10 0.24
C GLU A 21 -5.21 -3.97 0.27
N ILE A 22 -4.03 -4.23 -0.29
CA ILE A 22 -2.91 -3.31 -0.34
C ILE A 22 -2.31 -3.32 -1.74
N TRP A 23 -2.08 -2.12 -2.28
CA TRP A 23 -1.28 -1.89 -3.48
C TRP A 23 -0.18 -0.90 -3.12
N PHE A 24 1.04 -1.12 -3.58
CA PHE A 24 2.14 -0.23 -3.26
C PHE A 24 3.21 -0.25 -4.33
N ALA A 25 3.99 0.83 -4.39
CA ALA A 25 5.23 0.89 -5.13
C ALA A 25 6.34 1.36 -4.19
N ALA A 26 7.50 0.70 -4.28
CA ALA A 26 8.74 1.17 -3.69
C ALA A 26 9.70 1.45 -4.86
N VAL A 27 10.09 2.72 -5.02
CA VAL A 27 10.86 3.22 -6.15
C VAL A 27 12.18 3.76 -5.61
N LEU A 28 13.28 3.33 -6.22
CA LEU A 28 14.59 3.96 -6.02
C LEU A 28 14.77 5.02 -7.10
N ILE A 29 15.28 6.19 -6.72
CA ILE A 29 15.57 7.32 -7.61
C ILE A 29 17.08 7.60 -7.50
N PRO A 30 17.93 6.84 -8.21
CA PRO A 30 19.39 6.91 -8.06
C PRO A 30 19.95 8.30 -8.38
N GLU A 31 19.37 8.99 -9.35
CA GLU A 31 19.80 10.30 -9.83
C GLU A 31 19.80 11.33 -8.70
N ASN A 32 18.85 11.20 -7.77
CA ASN A 32 18.66 12.10 -6.64
C ASN A 32 19.14 11.52 -5.31
N ASP A 33 19.66 10.30 -5.27
CA ASP A 33 19.92 9.54 -4.03
C ASP A 33 18.68 9.46 -3.12
N GLN A 34 17.52 9.23 -3.74
CA GLN A 34 16.22 9.21 -3.06
C GLN A 34 15.55 7.84 -3.20
N ALA A 35 14.59 7.60 -2.31
CA ALA A 35 13.64 6.50 -2.45
C ALA A 35 12.23 7.02 -2.18
N PHE A 36 11.26 6.50 -2.92
CA PHE A 36 9.86 6.86 -2.80
C PHE A 36 9.04 5.60 -2.53
N TRP A 37 8.12 5.68 -1.57
CA TRP A 37 7.19 4.61 -1.26
C TRP A 37 5.78 5.17 -1.22
N VAL A 38 4.88 4.57 -1.98
CA VAL A 38 3.45 4.87 -1.94
C VAL A 38 2.68 3.59 -1.70
N ARG A 39 1.67 3.64 -0.84
CA ARG A 39 0.78 2.53 -0.55
C ARG A 39 -0.67 3.00 -0.48
N TYR A 40 -1.51 2.30 -1.22
CA TYR A 40 -2.96 2.35 -1.21
C TYR A 40 -3.45 1.16 -0.38
N SER A 41 -4.41 1.39 0.50
CA SER A 41 -5.04 0.31 1.25
C SER A 41 -6.52 0.54 1.43
N THR A 42 -7.29 -0.54 1.34
CA THR A 42 -8.72 -0.54 1.62
C THR A 42 -9.00 -1.54 2.74
N LEU A 43 -9.84 -1.15 3.67
CA LEU A 43 -10.38 -2.01 4.71
C LEU A 43 -11.90 -1.97 4.59
N ASN A 44 -12.51 -3.08 4.17
CA ASN A 44 -13.95 -3.23 4.13
C ASN A 44 -14.38 -4.42 5.02
N PRO A 45 -14.68 -4.16 6.30
CA PRO A 45 -15.22 -5.16 7.20
C PRO A 45 -16.70 -5.36 6.86
N ARG A 46 -17.05 -6.49 6.23
CA ARG A 46 -18.46 -6.76 5.92
C ARG A 46 -19.25 -7.08 7.20
N ASN A 47 -20.39 -6.42 7.38
CA ASN A 47 -21.40 -6.66 8.42
C ASN A 47 -20.89 -6.66 9.87
N ASN A 48 -20.14 -5.63 10.28
CA ASN A 48 -19.90 -5.39 11.71
C ASN A 48 -20.28 -3.95 12.07
N ARG A 49 -21.15 -3.78 13.08
CA ARG A 49 -21.69 -2.47 13.48
C ARG A 49 -20.64 -1.57 14.15
N ASP A 50 -19.49 -2.13 14.53
CA ASP A 50 -18.45 -1.45 15.29
C ASP A 50 -17.14 -1.23 14.50
N LEU A 51 -17.12 -1.50 13.18
CA LEU A 51 -15.94 -1.29 12.34
C LEU A 51 -16.25 -0.32 11.19
N PHE A 52 -15.39 0.69 11.02
CA PHE A 52 -15.51 1.69 9.97
C PHE A 52 -14.75 1.23 8.74
N PRO A 53 -15.42 1.02 7.59
CA PRO A 53 -14.71 0.80 6.34
C PRO A 53 -13.92 2.07 5.98
N MET A 54 -12.69 1.92 5.50
CA MET A 54 -11.86 3.07 5.15
C MET A 54 -10.87 2.77 4.02
N GLY A 55 -10.52 3.81 3.29
CA GLY A 55 -9.32 3.86 2.47
C GLY A 55 -8.19 4.57 3.20
N THR A 56 -6.94 4.16 2.96
CA THR A 56 -5.78 4.90 3.45
C THR A 56 -4.67 4.94 2.42
N LEU A 57 -4.17 6.15 2.15
CA LEU A 57 -2.94 6.41 1.41
C LEU A 57 -1.80 6.62 2.39
N TRP A 58 -0.64 6.07 2.05
CA TRP A 58 0.62 6.27 2.74
C TRP A 58 1.65 6.67 1.71
N VAL A 59 2.39 7.74 1.98
CA VAL A 59 3.47 8.19 1.10
C VAL A 59 4.68 8.53 1.94
N SER A 60 5.85 8.07 1.50
CA SER A 60 7.14 8.40 2.07
C SER A 60 8.13 8.76 0.97
N LEU A 61 8.81 9.89 1.14
CA LEU A 61 9.99 10.28 0.38
C LEU A 61 11.20 10.25 1.32
N PHE A 62 12.21 9.49 0.93
CA PHE A 62 13.49 9.37 1.62
C PHE A 62 14.57 10.06 0.80
N ASP A 63 15.41 10.85 1.45
CA ASP A 63 16.48 11.65 0.87
C ASP A 63 17.77 11.35 1.63
N ARG A 64 18.59 10.49 1.01
CA ARG A 64 19.83 9.99 1.62
C ARG A 64 20.86 11.10 1.83
N LYS A 65 20.86 12.11 0.96
CA LYS A 65 21.81 13.24 1.01
C LYS A 65 21.42 14.25 2.07
N ASN A 66 20.12 14.51 2.23
CA ASN A 66 19.60 15.45 3.20
C ASN A 66 18.39 14.87 3.96
N PRO A 67 18.60 14.19 5.09
CA PRO A 67 17.53 13.56 5.85
C PRO A 67 16.44 14.53 6.36
N LYS A 68 16.71 15.84 6.41
CA LYS A 68 15.70 16.86 6.76
C LYS A 68 14.62 17.00 5.67
N ASN A 69 14.90 16.55 4.45
CA ASN A 69 13.94 16.50 3.35
C ASN A 69 13.07 15.23 3.37
N HIS A 70 13.26 14.33 4.36
CA HIS A 70 12.37 13.20 4.52
C HIS A 70 10.94 13.69 4.72
N ARG A 71 10.01 13.07 4.00
CA ARG A 71 8.58 13.31 4.17
C ARG A 71 7.91 11.97 4.35
N THR A 72 6.98 11.89 5.29
CA THR A 72 6.09 10.75 5.43
C THR A 72 4.76 11.28 5.88
N THR A 73 3.71 10.93 5.15
CA THR A 73 2.36 11.36 5.46
C THR A 73 1.38 10.24 5.14
N THR A 74 0.23 10.31 5.79
CA THR A 74 -0.85 9.35 5.61
C THR A 74 -2.16 10.11 5.58
N GLN A 75 -3.06 9.69 4.70
CA GLN A 75 -4.38 10.30 4.57
C GLN A 75 -5.41 9.20 4.51
N SER A 76 -6.41 9.31 5.38
CA SER A 76 -7.55 8.39 5.44
C SER A 76 -8.75 9.01 4.73
N PHE A 77 -9.50 8.16 4.03
CA PHE A 77 -10.67 8.53 3.27
C PHE A 77 -11.85 7.67 3.72
N PRO A 78 -13.06 8.25 3.83
CA PRO A 78 -14.29 7.46 3.93
C PRO A 78 -14.35 6.44 2.79
N TYR A 79 -14.78 5.22 3.07
CA TYR A 79 -14.76 4.16 2.07
C TYR A 79 -15.68 4.43 0.88
N GLU A 80 -16.78 5.16 1.10
CA GLU A 80 -17.70 5.64 0.08
C GLU A 80 -17.06 6.59 -0.94
N GLU A 81 -15.93 7.22 -0.60
CA GLU A 81 -15.15 8.07 -1.50
C GLU A 81 -14.10 7.26 -2.29
N VAL A 82 -13.92 5.96 -1.97
CA VAL A 82 -13.00 5.07 -2.68
C VAL A 82 -13.76 4.28 -3.73
N LEU A 83 -13.45 4.53 -5.00
CA LEU A 83 -14.07 3.85 -6.14
C LEU A 83 -13.25 2.65 -6.56
N ILE A 84 -13.82 1.45 -6.39
CA ILE A 84 -13.22 0.20 -6.86
C ILE A 84 -13.78 -0.12 -8.24
N LYS A 85 -12.93 0.00 -9.27
CA LYS A 85 -13.24 -0.34 -10.66
C LYS A 85 -12.65 -1.70 -11.03
N GLU A 86 -12.95 -2.19 -12.24
CA GLU A 86 -12.48 -3.50 -12.70
C GLU A 86 -10.94 -3.61 -12.73
N HIS A 87 -10.25 -2.53 -13.11
CA HIS A 87 -8.79 -2.50 -13.26
C HIS A 87 -8.10 -1.43 -12.42
N ALA A 88 -8.83 -0.59 -11.70
CA ALA A 88 -8.25 0.52 -10.96
C ALA A 88 -8.98 0.77 -9.63
N ILE A 89 -8.29 1.44 -8.72
CA ILE A 89 -8.87 1.94 -7.48
C ILE A 89 -8.55 3.42 -7.38
N GLU A 90 -9.59 4.21 -7.14
CA GLU A 90 -9.50 5.66 -7.08
C GLU A 90 -9.87 6.13 -5.67
N PHE A 91 -9.00 6.97 -5.15
CA PHE A 91 -9.17 7.76 -3.94
C PHE A 91 -9.34 9.23 -4.39
N PRO A 92 -9.84 10.11 -3.52
CA PRO A 92 -9.75 11.54 -3.79
C PRO A 92 -8.30 11.94 -4.08
N GLU A 93 -8.06 12.55 -5.24
CA GLU A 93 -6.75 12.98 -5.73
C GLU A 93 -5.68 11.88 -5.88
N ALA A 94 -6.05 10.59 -5.93
CA ALA A 94 -5.08 9.53 -6.22
C ALA A 94 -5.71 8.30 -6.88
N ALA A 95 -4.96 7.59 -7.71
CA ALA A 95 -5.41 6.37 -8.34
C ALA A 95 -4.28 5.34 -8.47
N VAL A 96 -4.65 4.06 -8.45
CA VAL A 96 -3.76 2.93 -8.72
C VAL A 96 -4.41 2.01 -9.74
N GLY A 97 -3.66 1.64 -10.78
CA GLY A 97 -4.11 0.82 -11.88
C GLY A 97 -3.08 -0.19 -12.36
N PRO A 98 -3.33 -0.87 -13.50
CA PRO A 98 -2.49 -1.94 -14.00
C PRO A 98 -1.11 -1.44 -14.46
N ASP A 99 -1.02 -0.20 -14.88
CA ASP A 99 0.12 0.41 -15.55
C ASP A 99 0.46 1.80 -15.00
N HIS A 100 -0.27 2.27 -13.99
CA HIS A 100 -0.05 3.59 -13.41
C HIS A 100 -0.32 3.63 -11.91
N MET A 101 0.38 4.53 -11.22
CA MET A 101 0.03 5.04 -9.90
C MET A 101 0.21 6.55 -9.92
N SER A 102 -0.84 7.31 -9.66
CA SER A 102 -0.76 8.75 -9.58
C SER A 102 -1.48 9.27 -8.35
N GLY A 103 -1.10 10.45 -7.91
CA GLY A 103 -1.86 11.14 -6.90
C GLY A 103 -1.10 12.25 -6.20
N LYS A 104 -1.80 12.84 -5.25
CA LYS A 104 -1.29 13.93 -4.44
C LYS A 104 -1.90 13.88 -3.06
N ILE A 105 -1.08 14.09 -2.03
CA ILE A 105 -1.56 14.29 -0.66
C ILE A 105 -0.79 15.42 0.00
N GLN A 106 -1.49 16.15 0.86
CA GLN A 106 -0.88 17.24 1.60
C GLN A 106 -0.16 16.69 2.84
N THR A 107 1.04 17.21 3.09
CA THR A 107 1.81 16.92 4.30
C THR A 107 1.34 17.79 5.46
N SER A 108 1.74 17.43 6.68
CA SER A 108 1.52 18.25 7.88
C SER A 108 2.19 19.64 7.81
N MET A 109 3.13 19.84 6.90
CA MET A 109 3.81 21.12 6.65
C MET A 109 3.13 21.96 5.56
N SER A 110 1.92 21.57 5.13
CA SER A 110 1.19 22.19 4.01
C SER A 110 1.90 22.12 2.66
N GLU A 111 2.92 21.28 2.53
CA GLU A 111 3.57 20.94 1.26
C GLU A 111 2.81 19.79 0.59
N ASP A 112 2.74 19.79 -0.74
CA ASP A 112 2.15 18.69 -1.51
C ASP A 112 3.21 17.62 -1.81
N LEU A 113 2.90 16.36 -1.52
CA LEU A 113 3.59 15.21 -2.08
C LEU A 113 2.76 14.67 -3.24
N ALA A 114 3.27 14.82 -4.46
CA ALA A 114 2.64 14.33 -5.67
C ALA A 114 3.50 13.25 -6.33
N TRP A 115 2.84 12.32 -7.02
CA TRP A 115 3.50 11.29 -7.82
C TRP A 115 2.69 11.02 -9.08
N ASP A 116 3.42 10.62 -10.12
CA ASP A 116 2.88 10.14 -11.38
C ASP A 116 3.84 9.06 -11.89
N LEU A 117 3.49 7.81 -11.65
CA LEU A 117 4.31 6.63 -11.91
C LEU A 117 3.69 5.84 -13.06
N GLU A 118 4.49 5.59 -14.09
CA GLU A 118 4.13 4.72 -15.22
C GLU A 118 4.89 3.40 -15.10
N PHE A 119 4.18 2.27 -15.09
CA PHE A 119 4.77 0.93 -15.06
C PHE A 119 4.86 0.36 -16.47
N ARG A 120 6.08 0.35 -17.02
CA ARG A 120 6.35 -0.30 -18.31
C ARG A 120 6.74 -1.76 -18.07
N HIS A 121 5.78 -2.65 -18.21
CA HIS A 121 5.96 -4.10 -18.05
C HIS A 121 6.85 -4.64 -19.18
N LYS A 122 8.16 -4.69 -18.96
CA LYS A 122 9.11 -5.37 -19.86
C LYS A 122 9.36 -6.84 -19.47
N LEU A 123 9.06 -7.18 -18.23
CA LEU A 123 9.30 -8.48 -17.61
C LEU A 123 8.09 -8.87 -16.76
N GLU A 124 7.87 -10.17 -16.60
CA GLU A 124 6.85 -10.69 -15.68
C GLU A 124 7.16 -10.26 -14.22
N PRO A 125 6.14 -9.96 -13.39
CA PRO A 125 6.33 -9.63 -11.98
C PRO A 125 7.12 -10.72 -11.25
N THR A 126 8.17 -10.32 -10.53
CA THR A 126 8.96 -11.23 -9.71
C THR A 126 8.22 -11.58 -8.41
N GLY A 127 7.91 -12.87 -8.23
CA GLY A 127 7.28 -13.41 -7.02
C GLY A 127 8.27 -13.72 -5.90
N HIS A 128 9.26 -12.87 -5.64
CA HIS A 128 10.27 -13.15 -4.62
C HIS A 128 9.77 -12.76 -3.22
N LEU A 129 9.38 -13.76 -2.43
CA LEU A 129 9.20 -13.59 -0.99
C LEU A 129 10.56 -13.67 -0.29
N PRO A 130 10.79 -12.89 0.78
CA PRO A 130 12.00 -13.06 1.60
C PRO A 130 12.12 -14.51 2.09
N ARG A 131 13.31 -15.11 1.97
CA ARG A 131 13.56 -16.53 2.32
C ARG A 131 13.15 -16.95 3.74
N TRP A 132 13.08 -16.00 4.67
CA TRP A 132 12.62 -16.27 6.04
C TRP A 132 11.08 -16.42 6.11
N LEU A 133 10.35 -15.78 5.20
CA LEU A 133 8.89 -15.83 5.11
C LEU A 133 8.42 -17.22 4.67
N GLU A 134 9.14 -17.86 3.75
CA GLU A 134 8.92 -19.26 3.32
C GLU A 134 9.00 -20.26 4.48
N LYS A 135 9.75 -19.91 5.54
CA LYS A 135 9.97 -20.76 6.71
C LYS A 135 9.00 -20.47 7.87
N THR A 136 8.13 -19.48 7.71
CA THR A 136 7.20 -19.10 8.76
C THR A 136 5.86 -19.81 8.54
N PRO A 137 5.30 -20.53 9.54
CA PRO A 137 4.03 -21.23 9.41
C PRO A 137 2.84 -20.25 9.48
N ILE A 138 2.82 -19.24 8.61
CA ILE A 138 1.71 -18.31 8.45
C ILE A 138 0.85 -18.85 7.31
N ASN A 139 -0.30 -19.44 7.66
CA ASN A 139 -1.19 -20.05 6.67
C ASN A 139 -1.83 -19.05 5.69
N HIS A 140 -1.81 -17.75 5.99
CA HIS A 140 -2.44 -16.72 5.14
C HIS A 140 -1.68 -15.39 5.22
N ILE A 141 -0.71 -15.20 4.32
CA ILE A 141 -0.20 -13.88 4.00
C ILE A 141 -1.05 -13.37 2.84
N TRP A 142 -1.96 -12.44 3.13
CA TRP A 142 -2.61 -11.63 2.09
C TRP A 142 -1.72 -10.42 1.83
N GLY A 143 -1.11 -10.42 0.65
CA GLY A 143 -0.10 -9.47 0.19
C GLY A 143 0.92 -10.28 -0.62
N THR A 144 1.19 -10.02 -1.89
CA THR A 144 1.11 -8.78 -2.66
C THR A 144 1.15 -9.20 -4.14
N ASN A 145 0.06 -9.05 -4.90
CA ASN A 145 0.20 -9.14 -6.35
C ASN A 145 0.77 -7.80 -6.81
N ARG A 146 2.06 -7.81 -7.19
CA ARG A 146 2.91 -6.70 -7.68
C ARG A 146 3.81 -6.07 -6.63
N VAL A 147 4.97 -6.71 -6.47
CA VAL A 147 6.22 -5.96 -6.34
C VAL A 147 6.79 -5.86 -7.75
N SER A 148 6.72 -4.69 -8.38
CA SER A 148 7.53 -4.41 -9.57
C SER A 148 8.84 -3.81 -9.08
N GLU A 149 9.88 -4.63 -8.97
CA GLU A 149 11.25 -4.11 -8.89
C GLU A 149 11.55 -3.45 -10.24
N LEU A 150 11.47 -2.12 -10.27
CA LEU A 150 11.89 -1.33 -11.44
C LEU A 150 13.42 -1.31 -11.47
N PHE A 151 14.02 -2.29 -12.15
CA PHE A 151 15.41 -2.21 -12.57
C PHE A 151 15.50 -1.32 -13.82
N TRP A 152 16.23 -0.21 -13.73
CA TRP A 152 16.69 0.52 -14.91
C TRP A 152 18.14 0.10 -15.21
N THR A 153 18.40 -0.24 -16.47
CA THR A 153 19.74 -0.41 -17.07
C THR A 153 20.29 0.91 -17.55
#